data_AF-A0A6N8UN06-F1
#
_entry.id   AF-A0A6N8UN06-F1
#
_cell.length_a   1.000
_cell.length_b   1.000
_cell.length_c   1.000
_cell.angle_alpha   90.00
_cell.angle_beta   90.00
_cell.angle_gamma   90.00
#
_symmetry.space_group_name_H-M   'P 1'
#
loop_
_entity.id
_entity.type
_entity.pdbx_description
1 polymer ?
#
loop_
_entity_poly.entity_id
_entity_poly.type
_entity_poly.pdbx_seq_one_letter_code
_entity_poly.pdbx_strand_id
1 'polypeptide(L)'
;MNSPSLHFTTVNGVKTCYFQWNERARDVVLFVHATGFHARCWDSTVAKLGSRFRVIAIELRGHGRSQKLPPYDWWTFGRDLTQFVKVLGISNAIGVGHSMGGHCLTQACAAHPECFKGLVLVDPVMANPRDYPSIDSVAQWESVDSHPVSRRRNDWDSPEEMFENFRNRHPFSIWKEECLMDYCRWGLLENQKGTYSLACPPRVEASIYVGSRSSDLSEICAKIRLPVVVLRAQPRDPNSTMLDFSKSPTWPELHKQFINGEDRYCPELTHFIPMEKPILVAQEVSRLSQL
;
A
#
# COMPACT_ATOMS: atom_id res chain seq x y z
N MET A 1 -15.17 17.30 0.45
CA MET A 1 -13.72 17.53 0.63
C MET A 1 -13.17 18.05 -0.69
N ASN A 2 -12.16 18.92 -0.69
CA ASN A 2 -11.61 19.43 -1.95
C ASN A 2 -10.95 18.30 -2.74
N SER A 3 -11.06 18.31 -4.07
CA SER A 3 -10.31 17.40 -4.94
C SER A 3 -8.81 17.55 -4.70
N PRO A 4 -8.01 16.46 -4.74
CA PRO A 4 -6.57 16.57 -4.56
C PRO A 4 -5.91 17.33 -5.70
N SER A 5 -4.80 18.00 -5.40
CA SER A 5 -3.84 18.42 -6.41
C SER A 5 -2.88 17.28 -6.75
N LEU A 6 -2.54 17.16 -8.04
CA LEU A 6 -1.60 16.18 -8.58
C LEU A 6 -0.20 16.82 -8.65
N HIS A 7 0.81 16.11 -8.16
CA HIS A 7 2.19 16.58 -8.11
C HIS A 7 3.17 15.52 -8.61
N PHE A 8 4.36 15.99 -9.00
CA PHE A 8 5.48 15.14 -9.34
C PHE A 8 6.75 15.63 -8.63
N THR A 9 7.61 14.70 -8.29
CA THR A 9 8.97 14.97 -7.82
C THR A 9 9.92 13.89 -8.33
N THR A 10 11.23 14.06 -8.11
CA THR A 10 12.24 13.05 -8.47
C THR A 10 12.78 12.40 -7.20
N VAL A 11 12.71 11.08 -7.14
CA VAL A 11 13.16 10.26 -6.00
C VAL A 11 14.12 9.22 -6.55
N ASN A 12 15.39 9.23 -6.11
CA ASN A 12 16.41 8.29 -6.58
C ASN A 12 16.46 8.13 -8.12
N GLY A 13 16.30 9.23 -8.86
CA GLY A 13 16.27 9.24 -10.33
C GLY A 13 14.94 8.80 -10.97
N VAL A 14 13.91 8.50 -10.18
CA VAL A 14 12.58 8.10 -10.64
C VAL A 14 11.60 9.26 -10.53
N LYS A 15 10.93 9.60 -11.63
CA LYS A 15 9.80 10.55 -11.60
C LYS A 15 8.65 9.92 -10.82
N THR A 16 8.35 10.49 -9.66
CA THR A 16 7.41 9.96 -8.66
C THR A 16 6.22 10.90 -8.54
N CYS A 17 5.02 10.34 -8.69
CA CYS A 17 3.74 11.01 -8.56
C CYS A 17 3.25 10.94 -7.10
N TYR A 18 2.57 11.99 -6.66
CA TYR A 18 1.78 11.97 -5.43
C TYR A 18 0.59 12.94 -5.53
N PHE A 19 -0.43 12.69 -4.71
CA PHE A 19 -1.60 13.54 -4.57
C PHE A 19 -1.59 14.23 -3.20
N GLN A 20 -2.10 15.46 -3.15
CA GLN A 20 -2.16 16.23 -1.91
C GLN A 20 -3.55 16.83 -1.66
N TRP A 21 -4.02 16.73 -0.41
CA TRP A 21 -5.23 17.39 0.08
C TRP A 21 -4.89 18.35 1.22
N ASN A 22 -5.70 19.41 1.36
CA ASN A 22 -5.66 20.35 2.49
C ASN A 22 -4.24 20.85 2.81
N GLU A 23 -3.51 21.35 1.80
CA GLU A 23 -2.09 21.75 1.93
C GLU A 23 -1.76 22.64 3.14
N ARG A 24 -2.69 23.49 3.57
CA ARG A 24 -2.50 24.43 4.68
C ARG A 24 -2.74 23.83 6.07
N ALA A 25 -3.21 22.58 6.16
CA ALA A 25 -3.42 21.91 7.44
C ALA A 25 -2.09 21.56 8.11
N ARG A 26 -2.07 21.58 9.45
CA ARG A 26 -0.85 21.37 10.25
C ARG A 26 -0.51 19.90 10.45
N ASP A 27 -1.51 19.06 10.74
CA ASP A 27 -1.30 17.63 10.98
C ASP A 27 -1.07 16.93 9.64
N VAL A 28 0.06 16.22 9.48
CA VAL A 28 0.43 15.56 8.22
C VAL A 28 0.14 14.07 8.27
N VAL A 29 -0.45 13.53 7.20
CA VAL A 29 -0.65 12.09 7.01
C VAL A 29 -0.06 11.68 5.66
N LEU A 30 0.79 10.65 5.68
CA LEU A 30 1.37 10.05 4.47
C LEU A 30 0.73 8.68 4.22
N PHE A 31 0.06 8.52 3.08
CA PHE A 31 -0.52 7.26 2.64
C PHE A 31 0.34 6.56 1.59
N VAL A 32 0.55 5.26 1.77
CA VAL A 32 1.34 4.39 0.89
C VAL A 32 0.49 3.18 0.49
N HIS A 33 0.23 3.03 -0.81
CA HIS A 33 -0.67 2.00 -1.34
C HIS A 33 -0.03 0.60 -1.44
N ALA A 34 -0.86 -0.42 -1.65
CA ALA A 34 -0.46 -1.81 -1.91
C ALA A 34 0.04 -2.06 -3.34
N THR A 35 0.65 -3.23 -3.58
CA THR A 35 1.04 -3.68 -4.93
C THR A 35 -0.15 -3.74 -5.87
N GLY A 36 -0.03 -3.16 -7.07
CA GLY A 36 -1.11 -3.10 -8.07
C GLY A 36 -2.18 -2.03 -7.79
N PHE A 37 -2.00 -1.21 -6.75
CA PHE A 37 -2.89 -0.10 -6.39
C PHE A 37 -2.24 1.25 -6.74
N HIS A 38 -2.90 2.35 -6.34
CA HIS A 38 -2.44 3.72 -6.55
C HIS A 38 -2.91 4.64 -5.41
N ALA A 39 -2.39 5.86 -5.35
CA ALA A 39 -2.65 6.85 -4.29
C ALA A 39 -4.15 7.12 -4.08
N ARG A 40 -4.93 7.19 -5.16
CA ARG A 40 -6.38 7.48 -5.10
C ARG A 40 -7.25 6.35 -4.54
N CYS A 41 -6.67 5.18 -4.23
CA CYS A 41 -7.38 4.16 -3.45
C CYS A 41 -7.64 4.61 -2.00
N TRP A 42 -6.98 5.69 -1.55
CA TRP A 42 -7.18 6.26 -0.23
C TRP A 42 -8.30 7.30 -0.16
N ASP A 43 -8.91 7.70 -1.28
CA ASP A 43 -9.91 8.77 -1.34
C ASP A 43 -11.03 8.61 -0.32
N SER A 44 -11.59 7.40 -0.21
CA SER A 44 -12.63 7.09 0.76
C SER A 44 -12.15 7.17 2.22
N THR A 45 -10.89 6.82 2.50
CA THR A 45 -10.28 6.97 3.84
C THR A 45 -10.04 8.45 4.14
N VAL A 46 -9.47 9.20 3.19
CA VAL A 46 -9.25 10.64 3.28
C VAL A 46 -10.56 11.37 3.51
N ALA A 47 -11.63 10.97 2.83
CA ALA A 47 -12.98 11.52 3.00
C ALA A 47 -13.48 11.43 4.46
N LYS A 48 -13.03 10.43 5.24
CA LYS A 48 -13.40 10.25 6.65
C LYS A 48 -12.50 11.03 7.62
N LEU A 49 -11.30 11.44 7.20
CA LEU A 49 -10.38 12.25 8.02
C LEU A 49 -10.79 13.72 8.13
N GLY A 50 -11.60 14.23 7.19
CA GLY A 50 -11.97 15.64 7.16
C GLY A 50 -10.85 16.55 6.63
N SER A 51 -11.03 17.86 6.80
CA SER A 51 -10.06 18.89 6.37
C SER A 51 -8.95 19.18 7.38
N ARG A 52 -8.92 18.47 8.51
CA ARG A 52 -7.96 18.67 9.60
C ARG A 52 -6.52 18.32 9.20
N PHE A 53 -6.37 17.34 8.31
CA PHE A 53 -5.08 16.78 7.95
C PHE A 53 -4.62 17.25 6.58
N ARG A 54 -3.35 17.65 6.48
CA ARG A 54 -2.62 17.73 5.22
C ARG A 54 -2.31 16.31 4.82
N VAL A 55 -2.95 15.84 3.76
CA VAL A 55 -2.80 14.47 3.30
C VAL A 55 -1.88 14.43 2.09
N ILE A 56 -0.91 13.52 2.11
CA ILE A 56 -0.03 13.19 1.00
C ILE A 56 -0.23 11.71 0.69
N ALA A 57 -0.56 11.35 -0.55
CA ALA A 57 -0.66 9.95 -0.97
C ALA A 57 0.28 9.71 -2.16
N ILE A 58 1.29 8.87 -1.97
CA ILE A 58 2.32 8.58 -2.97
C ILE A 58 1.86 7.49 -3.94
N GLU A 59 2.24 7.58 -5.21
CA GLU A 59 2.26 6.44 -6.13
C GLU A 59 3.68 5.89 -6.22
N LEU A 60 3.90 4.65 -5.78
CA LEU A 60 5.22 4.02 -5.79
C LEU A 60 5.70 3.77 -7.23
N ARG A 61 7.02 3.61 -7.43
CA ARG A 61 7.59 3.25 -8.74
C ARG A 61 6.84 2.07 -9.36
N GLY A 62 6.70 2.05 -10.68
CA GLY A 62 5.95 0.99 -11.36
C GLY A 62 4.41 1.06 -11.24
N HIS A 63 3.86 1.98 -10.44
CA HIS A 63 2.42 2.13 -10.23
C HIS A 63 1.91 3.50 -10.68
N GLY A 64 0.58 3.61 -10.86
CA GLY A 64 -0.10 4.89 -11.11
C GLY A 64 0.51 5.69 -12.26
N ARG A 65 0.85 6.95 -12.00
CA ARG A 65 1.51 7.90 -12.90
C ARG A 65 3.01 8.01 -12.64
N SER A 66 3.53 7.33 -11.62
CA SER A 66 4.96 7.23 -11.37
C SER A 66 5.66 6.46 -12.47
N GLN A 67 6.94 6.73 -12.69
CA GLN A 67 7.72 6.08 -13.73
C GLN A 67 7.85 4.57 -13.50
N LYS A 68 7.82 3.80 -14.59
CA LYS A 68 7.96 2.34 -14.61
C LYS A 68 9.43 1.98 -14.83
N LEU A 69 10.25 2.23 -13.82
CA LEU A 69 11.69 1.99 -13.86
C LEU A 69 12.10 0.89 -12.86
N PRO A 70 12.67 -0.24 -13.32
CA PRO A 70 13.27 -1.24 -12.42
C PRO A 70 14.52 -0.67 -11.69
N PRO A 71 15.02 -1.35 -10.64
CA PRO A 71 14.56 -2.63 -10.11
C PRO A 71 13.27 -2.51 -9.28
N TYR A 72 12.59 -3.64 -9.12
CA TYR A 72 11.29 -3.79 -8.42
C TYR A 72 11.40 -4.68 -7.17
N ASP A 73 12.57 -4.72 -6.53
CA ASP A 73 12.76 -5.36 -5.22
C ASP A 73 12.27 -4.47 -4.07
N TRP A 74 11.84 -5.08 -2.98
CA TRP A 74 11.19 -4.36 -1.87
C TRP A 74 12.11 -3.43 -1.08
N TRP A 75 13.43 -3.69 -1.08
CA TRP A 75 14.41 -2.77 -0.52
C TRP A 75 14.55 -1.48 -1.35
N THR A 76 14.42 -1.58 -2.68
CA THR A 76 14.35 -0.40 -3.55
C THR A 76 13.12 0.45 -3.25
N PHE A 77 11.95 -0.16 -3.05
CA PHE A 77 10.75 0.58 -2.66
C PHE A 77 10.89 1.29 -1.31
N GLY A 78 11.50 0.65 -0.30
CA GLY A 78 11.79 1.29 0.98
C GLY A 78 12.78 2.46 0.87
N ARG A 79 13.85 2.31 0.07
CA ARG A 79 14.81 3.38 -0.22
C ARG A 79 14.20 4.56 -0.96
N ASP A 80 13.27 4.30 -1.88
CA ASP A 80 12.50 5.34 -2.53
C ASP A 80 11.62 6.09 -1.57
N LEU A 81 10.85 5.38 -0.75
CA LEU A 81 9.96 6.05 0.21
C LEU A 81 10.76 6.87 1.24
N THR A 82 11.91 6.36 1.67
CA THR A 82 12.90 7.07 2.50
C THR A 82 13.34 8.38 1.83
N GLN A 83 13.73 8.34 0.56
CA GLN A 83 14.15 9.55 -0.13
C GLN A 83 12.96 10.50 -0.41
N PHE A 84 11.77 9.96 -0.69
CA PHE A 84 10.56 10.75 -0.91
C PHE A 84 10.20 11.61 0.30
N VAL A 85 10.20 11.02 1.51
CA VAL A 85 9.88 11.79 2.73
C VAL A 85 10.87 12.92 2.98
N LYS A 86 12.16 12.70 2.66
CA LYS A 86 13.20 13.74 2.75
C LYS A 86 13.01 14.84 1.72
N VAL A 87 12.77 14.48 0.46
CA VAL A 87 12.61 15.45 -0.65
C VAL A 87 11.41 16.37 -0.40
N LEU A 88 10.33 15.84 0.17
CA LEU A 88 9.15 16.65 0.51
C LEU A 88 9.25 17.35 1.87
N GLY A 89 10.34 17.17 2.61
CA GLY A 89 10.50 17.74 3.95
C GLY A 89 9.41 17.28 4.93
N ILE A 90 8.93 16.04 4.78
CA ILE A 90 7.89 15.49 5.65
C ILE A 90 8.50 15.32 7.05
N SER A 91 7.82 15.87 8.05
CA SER A 91 8.20 15.78 9.46
C SER A 91 6.96 15.53 10.31
N ASN A 92 7.14 14.79 11.41
CA ASN A 92 6.09 14.56 12.40
C ASN A 92 4.76 14.01 11.82
N ALA A 93 4.83 13.22 10.75
CA ALA A 93 3.66 12.71 10.04
C ALA A 93 3.14 11.41 10.68
N ILE A 94 1.85 11.14 10.49
CA ILE A 94 1.30 9.80 10.68
C ILE A 94 1.47 9.05 9.35
N GLY A 95 2.24 7.97 9.38
CA GLY A 95 2.38 7.09 8.23
C GLY A 95 1.26 6.07 8.17
N VAL A 96 0.63 5.88 7.02
CA VAL A 96 -0.36 4.83 6.78
C VAL A 96 0.08 4.01 5.57
N GLY A 97 0.25 2.71 5.73
CA GLY A 97 0.69 1.84 4.64
C GLY A 97 -0.12 0.57 4.56
N HIS A 98 -0.62 0.23 3.38
CA HIS A 98 -1.37 -1.01 3.13
C HIS A 98 -0.51 -2.06 2.43
N SER A 99 -0.49 -3.31 2.93
CA SER A 99 0.22 -4.43 2.30
C SER A 99 1.71 -4.12 2.10
N MET A 100 2.23 -4.18 0.85
CA MET A 100 3.57 -3.71 0.49
C MET A 100 3.83 -2.27 0.94
N GLY A 101 2.84 -1.38 0.89
CA GLY A 101 2.98 -0.01 1.36
C GLY A 101 3.32 0.09 2.85
N GLY A 102 2.75 -0.79 3.68
CA GLY A 102 3.08 -0.87 5.12
C GLY A 102 4.50 -1.40 5.35
N HIS A 103 4.92 -2.35 4.52
CA HIS A 103 6.29 -2.86 4.50
C HIS A 103 7.31 -1.76 4.18
N CYS A 104 7.12 -1.04 3.08
CA CYS A 104 8.01 0.04 2.67
C CYS A 104 8.03 1.19 3.68
N LEU A 105 6.86 1.53 4.23
CA LEU A 105 6.73 2.57 5.26
C LEU A 105 7.50 2.23 6.53
N THR A 106 7.52 0.96 6.92
CA THR A 106 8.30 0.48 8.07
C THR A 106 9.80 0.70 7.84
N GLN A 107 10.31 0.38 6.64
CA GLN A 107 11.71 0.67 6.27
C GLN A 107 12.01 2.17 6.33
N ALA A 108 11.16 3.01 5.74
CA ALA A 108 11.35 4.46 5.73
C ALA A 108 11.32 5.07 7.13
N CYS A 109 10.42 4.59 7.99
CA CYS A 109 10.31 5.02 9.38
C CYS A 109 11.55 4.66 10.20
N ALA A 110 12.09 3.45 10.04
CA ALA A 110 13.32 3.07 10.73
C ALA A 110 14.55 3.87 10.25
N ALA A 111 14.59 4.25 8.97
CA ALA A 111 15.68 5.04 8.40
C ALA A 111 15.63 6.52 8.83
N HIS A 112 14.42 7.10 8.94
CA HIS A 112 14.18 8.49 9.33
C HIS A 112 13.02 8.60 10.33
N PRO A 113 13.21 8.17 11.59
CA PRO A 113 12.15 8.18 12.58
C PRO A 113 11.62 9.60 12.87
N GLU A 114 12.43 10.64 12.70
CA GLU A 114 12.04 12.05 12.85
C GLU A 114 10.96 12.51 11.86
N CYS A 115 10.80 11.79 10.73
CA CYS A 115 9.75 12.06 9.76
C CYS A 115 8.36 11.66 10.26
N PHE A 116 8.28 10.82 11.29
CA PHE A 116 7.05 10.17 11.71
C PHE A 116 6.79 10.34 13.22
N LYS A 117 5.51 10.39 13.59
CA LYS A 117 5.07 10.33 14.99
C LYS A 117 4.31 9.06 15.36
N GLY A 118 3.89 8.29 14.36
CA GLY A 118 3.24 7.00 14.53
C GLY A 118 2.87 6.38 13.20
N LEU A 119 2.66 5.06 13.20
CA LEU A 119 2.32 4.29 12.01
C LEU A 119 0.99 3.56 12.17
N VAL A 120 0.20 3.55 11.08
CA VAL A 120 -0.94 2.65 10.89
C VAL A 120 -0.59 1.70 9.75
N LEU A 121 -0.22 0.48 10.10
CA LEU A 121 0.11 -0.58 9.17
C LEU A 121 -1.14 -1.41 8.90
N VAL A 122 -1.70 -1.27 7.70
CA VAL A 122 -2.90 -1.99 7.30
C VAL A 122 -2.50 -3.26 6.57
N ASP A 123 -2.71 -4.38 7.23
CA ASP A 123 -2.46 -5.74 6.76
C ASP A 123 -1.12 -5.87 6.01
N PRO A 124 0.01 -5.43 6.63
CA PRO A 124 1.30 -5.37 5.97
C PRO A 124 1.81 -6.77 5.60
N VAL A 125 2.54 -6.89 4.50
CA VAL A 125 3.18 -8.15 4.12
C VAL A 125 4.48 -8.32 4.91
N MET A 126 4.36 -8.97 6.06
CA MET A 126 5.47 -9.33 6.94
C MET A 126 5.14 -10.68 7.59
N ALA A 127 5.96 -11.68 7.30
CA ALA A 127 5.78 -13.05 7.76
C ALA A 127 6.41 -13.25 9.15
N ASN A 128 6.25 -14.44 9.72
CA ASN A 128 7.03 -14.83 10.88
C ASN A 128 8.52 -14.87 10.48
N PRO A 129 9.43 -14.25 11.24
CA PRO A 129 10.88 -14.28 10.95
C PRO A 129 11.43 -15.68 10.65
N ARG A 130 10.87 -16.72 11.30
CA ARG A 130 11.28 -18.11 11.11
C ARG A 130 10.92 -18.69 9.74
N ASP A 131 9.96 -18.10 9.05
CA ASP A 131 9.45 -18.61 7.78
C ASP A 131 10.23 -18.04 6.58
N TYR A 132 10.94 -16.91 6.74
CA TYR A 132 11.67 -16.27 5.64
C TYR A 132 12.70 -17.17 4.94
N PRO A 133 13.52 -17.99 5.63
CA PRO A 133 14.41 -18.94 4.96
C PRO A 133 13.64 -19.88 4.02
N SER A 134 12.45 -20.33 4.43
CA SER A 134 11.60 -21.19 3.61
C SER A 134 10.96 -20.41 2.45
N ILE A 135 10.41 -19.22 2.69
CA ILE A 135 9.79 -18.35 1.67
C ILE A 135 10.79 -18.00 0.56
N ASP A 136 12.03 -17.68 0.95
CA ASP A 136 13.10 -17.32 0.02
C ASP A 136 13.60 -18.54 -0.77
N SER A 137 13.67 -19.70 -0.14
CA SER A 137 14.13 -20.95 -0.79
C SER A 137 13.10 -21.55 -1.74
N VAL A 138 11.80 -21.44 -1.41
CA VAL A 138 10.71 -22.01 -2.20
C VAL A 138 10.22 -21.04 -3.26
N ALA A 139 10.62 -19.76 -3.18
CA ALA A 139 10.30 -18.69 -4.11
C ALA A 139 8.94 -18.93 -4.79
N GLN A 140 7.85 -18.58 -4.10
CA GLN A 140 6.47 -18.90 -4.47
C GLN A 140 6.14 -18.70 -5.97
N TRP A 141 6.92 -17.86 -6.66
CA TRP A 141 6.98 -17.72 -8.11
C TRP A 141 8.42 -17.74 -8.62
N GLU A 142 8.76 -18.67 -9.52
CA GLU A 142 10.10 -18.83 -10.09
C GLU A 142 10.49 -17.62 -10.98
N SER A 143 9.53 -17.09 -11.74
CA SER A 143 9.74 -16.00 -12.70
C SER A 143 8.51 -15.10 -12.87
N VAL A 144 8.71 -13.92 -13.46
CA VAL A 144 7.62 -12.98 -13.81
C VAL A 144 6.56 -13.64 -14.70
N ASP A 145 6.98 -14.47 -15.66
CA ASP A 145 6.10 -15.15 -16.62
C ASP A 145 5.23 -16.26 -16.00
N SER A 146 5.70 -16.83 -14.88
CA SER A 146 4.98 -17.85 -14.12
C SER A 146 3.90 -17.27 -13.20
N HIS A 147 4.02 -15.98 -12.83
CA HIS A 147 3.08 -15.36 -11.90
C HIS A 147 1.73 -15.09 -12.59
N PRO A 148 0.57 -15.51 -12.03
CA PRO A 148 -0.74 -15.36 -12.68
C PRO A 148 -1.10 -13.93 -13.07
N VAL A 149 -0.76 -12.97 -12.20
CA VAL A 149 -0.95 -11.52 -12.44
C VAL A 149 -0.29 -11.05 -13.73
N SER A 150 0.79 -11.66 -14.21
CA SER A 150 1.45 -11.24 -15.47
C SER A 150 0.55 -11.34 -16.71
N ARG A 151 -0.53 -12.13 -16.62
CA ARG A 151 -1.50 -12.39 -17.69
C ARG A 151 -2.85 -11.70 -17.47
N ARG A 152 -3.00 -10.90 -16.41
CA ARG A 152 -4.27 -10.19 -16.17
C ARG A 152 -4.55 -9.22 -17.31
N ARG A 153 -5.83 -9.02 -17.63
CA ARG A 153 -6.29 -8.07 -18.65
C ARG A 153 -5.72 -6.67 -18.36
N ASN A 154 -4.97 -6.15 -19.32
CA ASN A 154 -4.31 -4.84 -19.21
C ASN A 154 -5.15 -3.69 -19.75
N ASP A 155 -5.86 -3.94 -20.85
CA ASP A 155 -6.52 -2.89 -21.62
C ASP A 155 -8.05 -2.94 -21.44
N TRP A 156 -8.64 -1.76 -21.30
CA TRP A 156 -10.03 -1.53 -20.94
C TRP A 156 -10.61 -0.39 -21.79
N ASP A 157 -11.88 -0.50 -22.15
CA ASP A 157 -12.53 0.52 -22.98
C ASP A 157 -12.82 1.79 -22.17
N SER A 158 -13.17 1.63 -20.90
CA SER A 158 -13.36 2.72 -19.94
C SER A 158 -13.19 2.23 -18.49
N PRO A 159 -13.01 3.15 -17.53
CA PRO A 159 -13.13 2.84 -16.11
C PRO A 159 -14.44 2.16 -15.73
N GLU A 160 -15.55 2.58 -16.33
CA GLU A 160 -16.88 2.03 -16.07
C GLU A 160 -17.00 0.58 -16.58
N GLU A 161 -16.40 0.24 -17.72
CA GLU A 161 -16.33 -1.15 -18.19
C GLU A 161 -15.50 -2.03 -17.26
N MET A 162 -14.37 -1.52 -16.77
CA MET A 162 -13.55 -2.21 -15.77
C MET A 162 -14.30 -2.43 -14.46
N PHE A 163 -15.05 -1.42 -14.01
CA PHE A 163 -15.87 -1.50 -12.81
C PHE A 163 -16.96 -2.59 -12.93
N GLU A 164 -17.71 -2.60 -14.03
CA GLU A 164 -18.76 -3.60 -14.27
C GLU A 164 -18.19 -5.03 -14.39
N ASN A 165 -16.98 -5.17 -14.93
CA ASN A 165 -16.28 -6.46 -14.99
C ASN A 165 -15.93 -7.02 -13.59
N PHE A 166 -15.68 -6.14 -12.61
CA PHE A 166 -15.19 -6.50 -11.29
C PHE A 166 -16.26 -6.53 -10.20
N ARG A 167 -17.28 -5.67 -10.25
CA ARG A 167 -18.22 -5.43 -9.13
C ARG A 167 -18.88 -6.67 -8.53
N ASN A 168 -19.07 -7.74 -9.30
CA ASN A 168 -19.71 -8.98 -8.85
C ASN A 168 -18.72 -10.11 -8.56
N ARG A 169 -17.41 -9.88 -8.68
CA ARG A 169 -16.37 -10.88 -8.49
C ARG A 169 -15.67 -10.68 -7.15
N HIS A 170 -15.40 -11.76 -6.43
CA HIS A 170 -14.56 -11.69 -5.25
C HIS A 170 -13.10 -11.37 -5.63
N PRO A 171 -12.38 -10.49 -4.90
CA PRO A 171 -12.77 -9.79 -3.67
C PRO A 171 -13.47 -8.44 -3.90
N PHE A 172 -13.63 -7.96 -5.13
CA PHE A 172 -14.20 -6.64 -5.40
C PHE A 172 -15.68 -6.51 -4.98
N SER A 173 -16.44 -7.61 -5.01
CA SER A 173 -17.85 -7.67 -4.59
C SER A 173 -18.12 -7.33 -3.12
N ILE A 174 -17.09 -7.37 -2.26
CA ILE A 174 -17.20 -6.99 -0.84
C ILE A 174 -16.64 -5.59 -0.58
N TRP A 175 -16.03 -4.94 -1.57
CA TRP A 175 -15.56 -3.57 -1.42
C TRP A 175 -16.74 -2.61 -1.45
N LYS A 176 -16.55 -1.44 -0.85
CA LYS A 176 -17.45 -0.33 -1.08
C LYS A 176 -17.43 0.07 -2.56
N GLU A 177 -18.59 0.34 -3.11
CA GLU A 177 -18.78 0.69 -4.52
C GLU A 177 -17.94 1.91 -4.90
N GLU A 178 -17.88 2.93 -4.04
CA GLU A 178 -17.04 4.11 -4.25
C GLU A 178 -15.54 3.77 -4.30
N CYS A 179 -15.06 2.83 -3.47
CA CYS A 179 -13.66 2.41 -3.44
C CYS A 179 -13.29 1.63 -4.72
N LEU A 180 -14.18 0.76 -5.18
CA LEU A 180 -13.98 0.03 -6.43
C LEU A 180 -13.98 0.99 -7.63
N MET A 181 -14.90 1.96 -7.65
CA MET A 181 -14.93 2.95 -8.72
C MET A 181 -13.65 3.81 -8.72
N ASP A 182 -13.14 4.21 -7.56
CA ASP A 182 -11.86 4.94 -7.46
C ASP A 182 -10.68 4.08 -7.97
N TYR A 183 -10.66 2.78 -7.64
CA TYR A 183 -9.67 1.82 -8.15
C TYR A 183 -9.68 1.74 -9.68
N CYS A 184 -10.86 1.63 -10.28
CA CYS A 184 -11.00 1.55 -11.74
C CYS A 184 -10.67 2.89 -12.43
N ARG A 185 -11.14 4.01 -11.88
CA ARG A 185 -10.99 5.34 -12.49
C ARG A 185 -9.55 5.85 -12.47
N TRP A 186 -8.84 5.65 -11.38
CA TRP A 186 -7.50 6.21 -11.21
C TRP A 186 -6.38 5.20 -11.46
N GLY A 187 -6.71 3.91 -11.51
CA GLY A 187 -5.85 2.79 -11.86
C GLY A 187 -5.68 2.56 -13.36
N LEU A 188 -6.25 3.44 -14.19
CA LEU A 188 -6.13 3.43 -15.64
C LEU A 188 -5.42 4.69 -16.14
N LEU A 189 -4.66 4.52 -17.23
CA LEU A 189 -4.05 5.61 -18.00
C LEU A 189 -4.54 5.51 -19.45
N GLU A 190 -4.85 6.65 -20.06
CA GLU A 190 -5.15 6.71 -21.48
C GLU A 190 -3.97 6.18 -22.30
N ASN A 191 -4.27 5.35 -23.29
CA ASN A 191 -3.30 4.84 -24.23
C ASN A 191 -3.45 5.52 -25.61
N GLN A 192 -2.47 5.30 -26.49
CA GLN A 192 -2.44 5.95 -27.82
C GLN A 192 -3.62 5.58 -28.72
N LYS A 193 -4.41 4.55 -28.38
CA LYS A 193 -5.57 4.10 -29.15
C LYS A 193 -6.87 4.79 -28.71
N GLY A 194 -6.81 5.73 -27.75
CA GLY A 194 -8.00 6.37 -27.18
C GLY A 194 -8.80 5.45 -26.24
N THR A 195 -8.18 4.38 -25.75
CA THR A 195 -8.73 3.49 -24.70
C THR A 195 -7.84 3.62 -23.45
N TYR A 196 -7.91 2.66 -22.53
CA TYR A 196 -7.16 2.69 -21.28
C TYR A 196 -6.30 1.45 -21.08
N SER A 197 -5.18 1.62 -20.39
CA SER A 197 -4.32 0.54 -19.91
C SER A 197 -4.11 0.67 -18.40
N LEU A 198 -3.88 -0.46 -17.72
CA LEU A 198 -3.57 -0.45 -16.29
C LEU A 198 -2.36 0.43 -15.99
N ALA A 199 -2.53 1.32 -15.02
CA ALA A 199 -1.49 2.24 -14.53
C ALA A 199 -0.36 1.50 -13.80
N CYS A 200 -0.59 0.25 -13.38
CA CYS A 200 0.43 -0.72 -13.00
C CYS A 200 0.39 -1.87 -14.02
N PRO A 201 1.32 -1.94 -14.98
CA PRO A 201 1.29 -2.98 -15.99
C PRO A 201 1.42 -4.39 -15.39
N PRO A 202 0.70 -5.41 -15.89
CA PRO A 202 0.70 -6.78 -15.35
C PRO A 202 2.08 -7.38 -15.07
N ARG A 203 3.03 -7.20 -16.01
CA ARG A 203 4.40 -7.71 -15.86
C ARG A 203 5.20 -6.94 -14.81
N VAL A 204 4.93 -5.65 -14.63
CA VAL A 204 5.53 -4.84 -13.57
C VAL A 204 4.99 -5.29 -12.22
N GLU A 205 3.67 -5.45 -12.09
CA GLU A 205 3.01 -5.97 -10.89
C GLU A 205 3.57 -7.35 -10.50
N ALA A 206 3.65 -8.28 -11.46
CA ALA A 206 4.26 -9.59 -11.26
C ALA A 206 5.73 -9.52 -10.82
N SER A 207 6.52 -8.62 -11.41
CA SER A 207 7.92 -8.42 -11.00
C SER A 207 8.04 -7.93 -9.55
N ILE A 208 7.07 -7.19 -9.04
CA ILE A 208 7.06 -6.70 -7.65
C ILE A 208 6.74 -7.83 -6.67
N TYR A 209 5.82 -8.74 -7.02
CA TYR A 209 5.58 -9.94 -6.23
C TYR A 209 6.83 -10.83 -6.19
N VAL A 210 7.49 -11.06 -7.33
CA VAL A 210 8.75 -11.82 -7.39
C VAL A 210 9.86 -11.11 -6.60
N GLY A 211 9.89 -9.77 -6.62
CA GLY A 211 10.87 -8.94 -5.91
C GLY A 211 10.66 -8.83 -4.39
N SER A 212 9.67 -9.53 -3.82
CA SER A 212 9.41 -9.57 -2.38
C SER A 212 10.37 -10.49 -1.60
N ARG A 213 11.21 -11.26 -2.29
CA ARG A 213 12.21 -12.14 -1.66
C ARG A 213 13.18 -11.36 -0.78
N SER A 214 13.66 -12.01 0.27
CA SER A 214 14.66 -11.51 1.22
C SER A 214 14.29 -10.16 1.80
N SER A 215 13.01 -10.00 2.15
CA SER A 215 12.44 -8.79 2.74
C SER A 215 12.12 -8.98 4.23
N ASP A 216 13.00 -9.67 4.98
CA ASP A 216 12.82 -9.75 6.43
C ASP A 216 13.07 -8.38 7.08
N LEU A 217 12.06 -7.87 7.79
CA LEU A 217 12.13 -6.60 8.53
C LEU A 217 12.26 -6.79 10.05
N SER A 218 12.45 -8.02 10.55
CA SER A 218 12.51 -8.32 11.99
C SER A 218 13.46 -7.38 12.75
N GLU A 219 14.69 -7.20 12.27
CA GLU A 219 15.67 -6.27 12.87
C GLU A 219 15.29 -4.79 12.73
N ILE A 220 14.52 -4.44 11.71
CA ILE A 220 14.07 -3.08 11.43
C ILE A 220 12.92 -2.70 12.35
N CYS A 221 11.94 -3.60 12.52
CA CYS A 221 10.80 -3.40 13.42
C CYS A 221 11.27 -3.13 14.86
N ALA A 222 12.27 -3.87 15.35
CA ALA A 222 12.81 -3.73 16.70
C ALA A 222 13.45 -2.35 16.99
N LYS A 223 13.78 -1.57 15.97
CA LYS A 223 14.37 -0.23 16.11
C LYS A 223 13.32 0.88 16.24
N ILE A 224 12.07 0.60 15.90
CA ILE A 224 10.99 1.60 15.89
C ILE A 224 10.41 1.72 17.30
N ARG A 225 10.59 2.91 17.89
CA ARG A 225 10.08 3.29 19.22
C ARG A 225 8.77 4.09 19.17
N LEU A 226 8.35 4.53 18.00
CA LEU A 226 7.13 5.29 17.81
C LEU A 226 5.91 4.37 18.01
N PRO A 227 4.72 4.89 18.34
CA PRO A 227 3.49 4.11 18.32
C PRO A 227 3.24 3.47 16.94
N VAL A 228 2.97 2.16 16.92
CA VAL A 228 2.63 1.42 15.70
C VAL A 228 1.34 0.65 15.93
N VAL A 229 0.37 0.82 15.03
CA VAL A 229 -0.87 0.04 15.02
C VAL A 229 -0.83 -0.89 13.83
N VAL A 230 -1.04 -2.18 14.06
CA VAL A 230 -1.20 -3.20 13.02
C VAL A 230 -2.69 -3.53 12.91
N LEU A 231 -3.35 -3.05 11.86
CA LEU A 231 -4.70 -3.47 11.49
C LEU A 231 -4.59 -4.74 10.67
N ARG A 232 -5.04 -5.90 11.16
CA ARG A 232 -4.91 -7.17 10.42
C ARG A 232 -6.23 -7.88 10.22
N ALA A 233 -6.37 -8.50 9.06
CA ALA A 233 -7.53 -9.32 8.70
C ALA A 233 -7.34 -10.78 9.14
N GLN A 234 -8.28 -11.66 8.77
CA GLN A 234 -8.14 -13.08 9.03
C GLN A 234 -6.91 -13.66 8.29
N PRO A 235 -5.99 -14.35 8.99
CA PRO A 235 -4.80 -14.93 8.37
C PRO A 235 -5.16 -16.05 7.40
N ARG A 236 -4.23 -16.34 6.50
CA ARG A 236 -4.27 -17.52 5.64
C ARG A 236 -4.30 -18.80 6.47
N ASP A 237 -5.05 -19.79 6.01
CA ASP A 237 -4.89 -21.16 6.50
C ASP A 237 -3.51 -21.67 6.08
N PRO A 238 -2.62 -22.02 7.02
CA PRO A 238 -1.28 -22.50 6.71
C PRO A 238 -1.27 -23.79 5.88
N ASN A 239 -2.37 -24.54 5.85
CA ASN A 239 -2.51 -25.76 5.05
C ASN A 239 -3.09 -25.50 3.66
N SER A 240 -3.54 -24.28 3.35
CA SER A 240 -4.12 -23.95 2.05
C SER A 240 -3.03 -23.74 1.00
N THR A 241 -3.13 -24.46 -0.11
CA THR A 241 -2.28 -24.28 -1.30
C THR A 241 -2.89 -23.30 -2.32
N MET A 242 -4.13 -22.85 -2.09
CA MET A 242 -4.79 -21.89 -2.99
C MET A 242 -4.26 -20.48 -2.79
N LEU A 243 -3.96 -19.81 -3.91
CA LEU A 243 -3.60 -18.40 -3.90
C LEU A 243 -4.84 -17.54 -3.63
N ASP A 244 -4.97 -17.07 -2.41
CA ASP A 244 -6.05 -16.17 -1.98
C ASP A 244 -5.47 -14.84 -1.47
N PHE A 245 -5.60 -13.79 -2.29
CA PHE A 245 -5.17 -12.44 -1.95
C PHE A 245 -6.13 -11.74 -0.97
N SER A 246 -7.30 -12.30 -0.68
CA SER A 246 -8.21 -11.76 0.35
C SER A 246 -7.78 -12.15 1.76
N LYS A 247 -7.00 -13.20 1.94
CA LYS A 247 -6.51 -13.59 3.27
C LYS A 247 -5.26 -12.82 3.65
N SER A 248 -5.19 -12.46 4.93
CA SER A 248 -4.10 -11.65 5.46
C SER A 248 -2.74 -12.34 5.29
N PRO A 249 -1.74 -11.65 4.74
CA PRO A 249 -0.36 -12.09 4.68
C PRO A 249 0.42 -11.72 5.96
N THR A 250 -0.24 -11.08 6.92
CA THR A 250 0.39 -10.52 8.12
C THR A 250 0.51 -11.59 9.20
N TRP A 251 1.71 -11.78 9.73
CA TRP A 251 1.93 -12.62 10.89
C TRP A 251 1.12 -12.11 12.10
N PRO A 252 0.31 -12.94 12.79
CA PRO A 252 -0.53 -12.49 13.90
C PRO A 252 0.24 -11.81 15.05
N GLU A 253 1.51 -12.17 15.24
CA GLU A 253 2.36 -11.62 16.29
C GLU A 253 3.27 -10.48 15.82
N LEU A 254 3.04 -9.95 14.61
CA LEU A 254 3.85 -8.87 14.05
C LEU A 254 3.94 -7.66 14.99
N HIS A 255 2.83 -7.28 15.63
CA HIS A 255 2.80 -6.14 16.55
C HIS A 255 3.87 -6.26 17.67
N LYS A 256 4.20 -7.48 18.11
CA LYS A 256 5.22 -7.75 19.13
C LYS A 256 6.65 -7.47 18.67
N GLN A 257 6.88 -7.29 17.36
CA GLN A 257 8.18 -6.90 16.82
C GLN A 257 8.46 -5.40 17.01
N PHE A 258 7.44 -4.60 17.30
CA PHE A 258 7.58 -3.17 17.59
C PHE A 258 7.59 -2.94 19.10
N ILE A 259 8.40 -1.98 19.56
CA ILE A 259 8.49 -1.65 20.99
C ILE A 259 7.14 -1.15 21.52
N ASN A 260 6.43 -0.34 20.73
CA ASN A 260 5.13 0.23 21.05
C ASN A 260 4.08 -0.22 20.01
N GLY A 261 4.02 -1.52 19.77
CA GLY A 261 3.09 -2.13 18.81
C GLY A 261 1.74 -2.50 19.42
N GLU A 262 0.65 -2.12 18.75
CA GLU A 262 -0.72 -2.50 19.05
C GLU A 262 -1.30 -3.37 17.93
N ASP A 263 -2.01 -4.44 18.28
CA ASP A 263 -2.75 -5.28 17.33
C ASP A 263 -4.22 -4.87 17.29
N ARG A 264 -4.76 -4.70 16.08
CA ARG A 264 -6.17 -4.44 15.81
C ARG A 264 -6.66 -5.54 14.87
N TYR A 265 -7.13 -6.63 15.45
CA TYR A 265 -7.63 -7.78 14.70
C TYR A 265 -9.06 -7.57 14.22
N CYS A 266 -9.27 -7.64 12.90
CA CYS A 266 -10.56 -7.52 12.23
C CYS A 266 -10.89 -8.83 11.49
N PRO A 267 -11.31 -9.89 12.21
CA PRO A 267 -11.58 -11.22 11.62
C PRO A 267 -12.72 -11.21 10.60
N GLU A 268 -13.59 -10.20 10.65
CA GLU A 268 -14.73 -10.04 9.74
C GLU A 268 -14.36 -9.44 8.39
N LEU A 269 -13.14 -8.91 8.25
CA LEU A 269 -12.63 -8.25 7.05
C LEU A 269 -11.61 -9.11 6.33
N THR A 270 -11.29 -8.71 5.10
CA THR A 270 -10.23 -9.30 4.28
C THR A 270 -9.00 -8.39 4.23
N HIS A 271 -7.97 -8.81 3.50
CA HIS A 271 -6.76 -8.04 3.21
C HIS A 271 -7.06 -6.61 2.71
N PHE A 272 -8.25 -6.37 2.17
CA PHE A 272 -8.69 -5.09 1.62
C PHE A 272 -9.42 -4.21 2.63
N ILE A 273 -8.96 -4.20 3.90
CA ILE A 273 -9.52 -3.38 5.00
C ILE A 273 -9.82 -1.93 4.58
N PRO A 274 -8.94 -1.17 3.88
CA PRO A 274 -9.24 0.22 3.53
C PRO A 274 -10.37 0.37 2.51
N MET A 275 -10.75 -0.70 1.80
CA MET A 275 -11.71 -0.70 0.70
C MET A 275 -13.06 -1.24 1.19
N GLU A 276 -13.06 -2.12 2.19
CA GLU A 276 -14.25 -2.60 2.88
C GLU A 276 -14.71 -1.62 3.97
N LYS A 277 -13.77 -1.12 4.78
CA LYS A 277 -14.06 -0.30 5.97
C LYS A 277 -13.08 0.87 6.14
N PRO A 278 -13.03 1.83 5.18
CA PRO A 278 -12.10 2.97 5.19
C PRO A 278 -12.09 3.78 6.50
N ILE A 279 -13.24 3.82 7.19
CA ILE A 279 -13.39 4.54 8.47
C ILE A 279 -12.47 4.00 9.57
N LEU A 280 -12.16 2.71 9.60
CA LEU A 280 -11.27 2.13 10.62
C LEU A 280 -9.86 2.73 10.52
N VAL A 281 -9.34 2.84 9.30
CA VAL A 281 -8.03 3.45 9.06
C VAL A 281 -8.03 4.93 9.49
N ALA A 282 -9.08 5.67 9.14
CA ALA A 282 -9.22 7.07 9.52
C ALA A 282 -9.33 7.29 11.04
N GLN A 283 -9.97 6.36 11.76
CA GLN A 283 -10.07 6.39 13.22
C GLN A 283 -8.71 6.19 13.88
N GLU A 284 -7.89 5.24 13.41
CA GLU A 284 -6.54 5.05 13.95
C GLU A 284 -5.62 6.24 13.68
N VAL A 285 -5.70 6.84 12.48
CA VAL A 285 -4.99 8.09 12.19
C VAL A 285 -5.44 9.21 13.15
N SER A 286 -6.76 9.36 13.36
CA SER A 286 -7.28 10.38 14.27
C SER A 286 -6.82 10.15 15.71
N ARG A 287 -6.78 8.90 16.17
CA ARG A 287 -6.30 8.50 17.49
C ARG A 287 -4.81 8.83 17.68
N LEU A 288 -3.95 8.39 16.75
CA LEU A 288 -2.51 8.67 16.79
C LEU A 288 -2.21 10.17 16.67
N SER A 289 -3.10 10.97 16.08
CA SER A 289 -2.91 12.42 16.00
C SER A 289 -3.02 13.15 17.33
N GLN A 290 -3.60 12.51 18.35
CA GLN A 290 -3.86 13.06 19.68
C GLN A 290 -2.82 12.65 20.73
N LEU A 291 -1.92 11.72 20.38
CA LEU A 291 -0.74 11.34 21.17
C LEU A 291 0.37 12.38 21.00
#